data_AF-A0A920CJE6-F1
#
_entry.id   AF-A0A920CJE6-F1
#
_cell.length_a   1.000
_cell.length_b   1.000
_cell.length_c   1.000
_cell.angle_alpha   90.00
_cell.angle_beta   90.00
_cell.angle_gamma   90.00
#
_symmetry.space_group_name_H-M   'P 1'
#
loop_
_entity.id
_entity.type
_entity.pdbx_description
1 polymer ?
#
loop_
_entity_poly.entity_id
_entity_poly.type
_entity_poly.pdbx_seq_one_letter_code
_entity_poly.pdbx_strand_id
1 'polypeptide(L)'
;MASLTVMERPAALVNVADFSRNVPVIRGDRKCSDVLGMFKQDSELPCLVICDQGERPRGLVMRDYFYRHLTGRFAPDLFYERPVRDFAQPEYAVYEISTPPGELLDHALHRTGHLFYDSLILTQDGNYYGVMTLQDLMLLSRKLQQEAEAERQNTLQRSVTLVEDIGKTVVQASEASERSLEETQQMSRLALAGREELLEVTEAFNRVKKVTSSQQNQVDELSSCSQDIARIAAQIRELAELSGILALNASIEASRAGEHGRGFAVVAEEVHRLAKETKQLSGNIEETLDRVGELVKATDQSMRVTSGELELSQTHVVQAGDTFGQLVESVRRTERTGRESASATVQALKMTEMVNKELTALS
;
A
#
# COMPACT_ATOMS: atom_id res chain seq x y z
N MET A 1 9.31 -6.63 -3.56
CA MET A 1 10.72 -6.60 -3.13
C MET A 1 11.59 -6.87 -4.34
N ALA A 2 11.93 -5.82 -5.09
CA ALA A 2 12.86 -5.90 -6.20
C ALA A 2 14.24 -5.51 -5.68
N SER A 3 15.18 -6.45 -5.69
CA SER A 3 16.58 -6.19 -5.37
C SER A 3 17.11 -5.13 -6.33
N LEU A 4 17.36 -3.93 -5.82
CA LEU A 4 18.30 -3.00 -6.43
C LEU A 4 19.69 -3.66 -6.33
N THR A 5 20.03 -4.43 -7.35
CA THR A 5 21.41 -4.79 -7.64
C THR A 5 22.12 -3.48 -7.90
N VAL A 6 22.89 -3.02 -6.92
CA VAL A 6 23.89 -1.96 -7.06
C VAL A 6 24.82 -2.41 -8.18
N MET A 7 24.56 -1.94 -9.41
CA MET A 7 25.54 -1.99 -10.48
C MET A 7 26.66 -1.03 -10.06
N GLU A 8 27.68 -1.57 -9.38
CA GLU A 8 29.01 -0.96 -9.37
C GLU A 8 29.40 -0.71 -10.83
N ARG A 9 29.43 0.56 -11.22
CA ARG A 9 29.98 0.97 -12.50
C ARG A 9 31.47 1.23 -12.32
N PRO A 10 32.32 0.79 -13.26
CA PRO A 10 33.66 1.33 -13.34
C PRO A 10 33.50 2.77 -13.82
N ALA A 11 33.77 3.75 -12.94
CA ALA A 11 34.25 5.03 -13.45
C ALA A 11 35.44 4.69 -14.35
N ALA A 12 35.51 5.27 -15.55
CA ALA A 12 36.77 5.25 -16.28
C ALA A 12 37.77 5.98 -15.38
N LEU A 13 38.50 5.25 -14.55
CA LEU A 13 39.45 5.85 -13.61
C LEU A 13 40.54 6.46 -14.49
N VAL A 14 40.56 7.79 -14.56
CA VAL A 14 41.74 8.50 -15.07
C VAL A 14 42.95 7.92 -14.36
N ASN A 15 43.82 7.24 -15.08
CA ASN A 15 44.98 6.59 -14.47
C ASN A 15 46.18 7.52 -14.60
N VAL A 16 46.88 7.78 -13.50
CA VAL A 16 48.12 8.56 -13.48
C VAL A 16 49.17 7.99 -14.45
N ALA A 17 49.19 6.67 -14.63
CA ALA A 17 50.10 5.98 -15.54
C ALA A 17 49.95 6.43 -17.01
N ASP A 18 48.72 6.76 -17.45
CA ASP A 18 48.43 7.16 -18.83
C ASP A 18 49.04 8.54 -19.20
N PHE A 19 49.45 9.31 -18.19
CA PHE A 19 50.07 10.63 -18.33
C PHE A 19 51.57 10.60 -18.02
N SER A 20 52.14 9.42 -17.85
CA SER A 20 53.58 9.23 -17.61
C SER A 20 54.39 9.24 -18.91
N ARG A 21 55.62 9.73 -18.83
CA ARG A 21 56.61 9.68 -19.90
C ARG A 21 57.80 8.87 -19.44
N ASN A 22 58.34 8.03 -20.33
CA ASN A 22 59.60 7.35 -20.05
C ASN A 22 60.76 8.26 -20.46
N VAL A 23 61.57 8.68 -19.49
CA VAL A 23 62.85 9.37 -19.74
C VAL A 23 64.04 8.47 -19.43
N PRO A 24 65.20 8.69 -20.06
CA PRO A 24 66.38 7.86 -19.81
C PRO A 24 66.83 7.91 -18.35
N VAL A 25 67.10 6.73 -17.81
CA VAL A 25 67.65 6.53 -16.47
C VAL A 25 69.17 6.46 -16.54
N ILE A 26 69.85 7.24 -15.71
CA ILE A 26 71.31 7.32 -15.68
C ILE A 26 71.86 7.00 -14.28
N ARG A 27 73.17 6.73 -14.22
CA ARG A 27 73.91 6.57 -12.96
C ARG A 27 74.53 7.90 -12.54
N GLY A 28 74.59 8.14 -11.23
CA GLY A 28 75.03 9.45 -10.69
C GLY A 28 76.52 9.74 -10.88
N ASP A 29 77.33 8.73 -11.21
CA ASP A 29 78.75 8.82 -11.53
C ASP A 29 79.04 9.14 -13.01
N ARG A 30 78.02 9.13 -13.88
CA ARG A 30 78.16 9.52 -15.29
C ARG A 30 78.66 10.96 -15.39
N LYS A 31 79.56 11.22 -16.34
CA LYS A 31 80.13 12.55 -16.58
C LYS A 31 79.08 13.52 -17.13
N CYS A 32 79.21 14.79 -16.76
CA CYS A 32 78.33 15.84 -17.28
C CYS A 32 78.43 16.02 -18.80
N SER A 33 79.59 15.74 -19.40
CA SER A 33 79.78 15.74 -20.88
C SER A 33 78.83 14.76 -21.58
N ASP A 34 78.66 13.57 -21.02
CA ASP A 34 77.86 12.50 -21.62
C ASP A 34 76.37 12.83 -21.50
N VAL A 35 75.98 13.36 -20.34
CA VAL A 35 74.61 13.82 -20.07
C VAL A 35 74.23 15.02 -20.95
N LEU A 36 75.16 15.95 -21.17
CA LEU A 36 74.98 17.05 -22.12
C LEU A 36 74.82 16.52 -23.55
N GLY A 37 75.53 15.45 -23.91
CA GLY A 37 75.36 14.73 -25.18
C GLY A 37 73.94 14.17 -25.33
N MET A 38 73.38 13.55 -24.28
CA MET A 38 72.02 13.00 -24.30
C MET A 38 70.96 14.08 -24.55
N PHE A 39 71.04 15.21 -23.83
CA PHE A 39 70.11 16.32 -24.05
C PHE A 39 70.29 17.03 -25.41
N LYS A 40 71.46 16.91 -26.04
CA LYS A 40 71.69 17.44 -27.40
C LYS A 40 71.17 16.50 -28.48
N GLN A 41 71.17 15.20 -28.22
CA GLN A 41 70.66 14.19 -29.16
C GLN A 41 69.14 14.16 -29.21
N ASP A 42 68.48 14.44 -28.09
CA ASP A 42 67.02 14.53 -28.02
C ASP A 42 66.61 15.86 -27.37
N SER A 43 66.18 16.79 -28.22
CA SER A 43 65.76 18.14 -27.82
C SER A 43 64.39 18.17 -27.13
N GLU A 44 63.66 17.05 -27.08
CA GLU A 44 62.36 16.94 -26.41
C GLU A 44 62.48 16.34 -25.00
N LEU A 45 63.66 15.85 -24.59
CA LEU A 45 63.88 15.34 -23.23
C LEU A 45 63.75 16.46 -22.19
N PRO A 46 62.74 16.42 -21.29
CA PRO A 46 62.56 17.44 -20.27
C PRO A 46 63.56 17.28 -19.11
N CYS A 47 63.93 16.03 -18.81
CA CYS A 47 64.78 15.68 -17.69
C CYS A 47 65.40 14.29 -17.85
N LEU A 48 66.32 13.96 -16.96
CA LEU A 48 66.88 12.63 -16.78
C LEU A 48 66.76 12.24 -15.31
N VAL A 49 66.55 10.94 -15.03
CA VAL A 49 66.42 10.44 -13.67
C VAL A 49 67.66 9.65 -13.29
N ILE A 50 68.23 9.96 -12.13
CA ILE A 50 69.35 9.22 -11.55
C ILE A 50 68.76 8.10 -10.70
N CYS A 51 69.06 6.83 -11.00
CA CYS A 51 68.64 5.70 -10.18
C CYS A 51 69.81 4.91 -9.59
N ASP A 52 69.59 4.30 -8.43
CA ASP A 52 70.50 3.32 -7.84
C ASP A 52 70.40 1.93 -8.52
N GLN A 53 71.24 0.99 -8.10
CA GLN A 53 71.32 -0.35 -8.74
C GLN A 53 70.00 -1.12 -8.72
N GLY A 54 69.06 -0.77 -7.83
CA GLY A 54 67.72 -1.34 -7.74
C GLY A 54 66.64 -0.47 -8.38
N GLU A 55 66.99 0.37 -9.36
CA GLU A 55 66.06 1.25 -10.10
C GLU A 55 65.31 2.29 -9.25
N ARG A 56 65.75 2.54 -8.01
CA ARG A 56 65.12 3.54 -7.14
C ARG A 56 65.63 4.94 -7.48
N PRO A 57 64.75 5.94 -7.63
CA PRO A 57 65.15 7.30 -7.98
C PRO A 57 65.94 7.96 -6.84
N ARG A 58 67.12 8.47 -7.16
CA ARG A 58 68.07 9.17 -6.28
C ARG A 58 68.34 10.62 -6.67
N GLY A 59 67.83 11.06 -7.81
CA GLY A 59 67.97 12.44 -8.25
C GLY A 59 67.24 12.71 -9.55
N LEU A 60 66.89 13.99 -9.76
CA LEU A 60 66.29 14.49 -10.99
C LEU A 60 67.24 15.52 -11.61
N VAL A 61 67.51 15.40 -12.90
CA VAL A 61 68.32 16.36 -13.66
C VAL A 61 67.40 17.02 -14.69
N MET A 62 66.85 18.18 -14.33
CA MET A 62 66.05 18.98 -15.26
C MET A 62 66.95 19.62 -16.31
N ARG A 63 66.54 19.55 -17.58
CA ARG A 63 67.33 20.07 -18.70
C ARG A 63 67.69 21.53 -18.49
N ASP A 64 66.72 22.39 -18.22
CA ASP A 64 66.95 23.84 -18.12
C ASP A 64 67.85 24.21 -16.93
N TYR A 65 67.72 23.47 -15.82
CA TYR A 65 68.62 23.61 -14.67
C TYR A 65 70.06 23.19 -15.01
N PHE A 66 70.21 22.08 -15.74
CA PHE A 66 71.51 21.54 -16.16
C PHE A 66 72.22 22.47 -17.16
N TYR A 67 71.50 22.97 -18.18
CA TYR A 67 72.05 23.89 -19.17
C TYR A 67 72.50 25.22 -18.57
N ARG A 68 71.82 25.74 -17.53
CA ARG A 68 72.22 26.97 -16.83
C ARG A 68 73.64 26.89 -16.26
N HIS A 69 74.08 25.70 -15.86
CA HIS A 69 75.40 25.49 -15.28
C HIS A 69 76.47 25.12 -16.31
N LEU A 70 76.07 24.50 -17.44
CA LEU A 70 76.99 23.86 -18.38
C LEU A 70 77.19 24.57 -19.73
N THR A 71 76.53 25.71 -19.96
CA THR A 71 76.66 26.49 -21.21
C THR A 71 77.61 27.70 -21.11
N GLY A 72 78.20 27.94 -19.94
CA GLY A 72 79.16 29.02 -19.75
C GLY A 72 80.49 28.79 -20.51
N ARG A 73 81.19 29.86 -20.89
CA ARG A 73 82.46 29.81 -21.64
C ARG A 73 83.55 28.95 -20.99
N PHE A 74 83.51 28.77 -19.67
CA PHE A 74 84.46 27.96 -18.88
C PHE A 74 83.85 26.64 -18.37
N ALA A 75 82.62 26.32 -18.74
CA ALA A 75 81.93 25.11 -18.29
C ALA A 75 82.62 23.79 -18.70
N PRO A 76 83.25 23.67 -19.90
CA PRO A 76 83.98 22.47 -20.27
C PRO A 76 85.08 22.09 -19.27
N ASP A 77 85.89 23.06 -18.85
CA ASP A 77 87.04 22.81 -17.96
C ASP A 77 86.62 22.64 -16.50
N LEU A 78 85.52 23.25 -16.09
CA LEU A 78 85.07 23.28 -14.68
C LEU A 78 84.16 22.12 -14.32
N PHE A 79 83.33 21.65 -15.25
CA PHE A 79 82.16 20.83 -14.93
C PHE A 79 82.00 19.57 -15.78
N TYR A 80 82.59 19.45 -16.98
CA TYR A 80 82.33 18.29 -17.86
C TYR A 80 82.80 16.96 -17.28
N GLU A 81 83.94 16.97 -16.59
CA GLU A 81 84.53 15.79 -15.95
C GLU A 81 83.92 15.47 -14.56
N ARG A 82 83.03 16.34 -14.05
CA ARG A 82 82.35 16.10 -12.77
C ARG A 82 81.20 15.11 -12.92
N PRO A 83 80.88 14.33 -11.88
CA PRO A 83 79.75 13.42 -11.87
C PRO A 83 78.42 14.19 -11.90
N VAL A 84 77.45 13.73 -12.69
CA VAL A 84 76.15 14.40 -12.90
C VAL A 84 75.35 14.57 -11.61
N ARG A 85 75.57 13.72 -10.59
CA ARG A 85 74.93 13.86 -9.28
C ARG A 85 75.17 15.22 -8.62
N ASP A 86 76.29 15.88 -8.91
CA ASP A 86 76.63 17.20 -8.38
C ASP A 86 75.73 18.31 -8.98
N PHE A 87 75.02 18.00 -10.06
CA PHE A 87 74.10 18.89 -10.79
C PHE A 87 72.65 18.37 -10.79
N ALA A 88 72.37 17.31 -10.02
CA ALA A 88 71.01 16.91 -9.75
C ALA A 88 70.31 17.95 -8.86
N GLN A 89 68.99 18.03 -8.96
CA GLN A 89 68.21 18.92 -8.12
C GLN A 89 68.28 18.47 -6.66
N PRO A 90 68.46 19.40 -5.71
CA PRO A 90 68.57 19.09 -4.29
C PRO A 90 67.26 18.54 -3.71
N GLU A 91 66.12 18.95 -4.27
CA GLU A 91 64.79 18.47 -3.93
C GLU A 91 64.06 18.08 -5.23
N TYR A 92 63.36 16.95 -5.22
CA TYR A 92 62.53 16.48 -6.32
C TYR A 92 61.33 15.72 -5.76
N ALA A 93 60.21 15.78 -6.47
CA ALA A 93 58.96 15.18 -6.00
C ALA A 93 58.76 13.80 -6.61
N VAL A 94 58.43 12.82 -5.76
CA VAL A 94 58.21 11.42 -6.12
C VAL A 94 56.82 11.01 -5.66
N TYR A 95 56.03 10.44 -6.55
CA TYR A 95 54.68 9.93 -6.26
C TYR A 95 54.54 8.50 -6.78
N GLU A 96 53.73 7.70 -6.08
CA GLU A 96 53.41 6.36 -6.52
C GLU A 96 52.34 6.43 -7.61
N ILE A 97 52.41 5.58 -8.65
CA ILE A 97 51.38 5.55 -9.71
C ILE A 97 49.99 5.18 -9.19
N SER A 98 49.91 4.58 -8.00
CA SER A 98 48.67 4.26 -7.31
C SER A 98 48.06 5.45 -6.55
N THR A 99 48.77 6.58 -6.45
CA THR A 99 48.23 7.81 -5.84
C THR A 99 47.01 8.29 -6.62
N PRO A 100 45.88 8.60 -5.97
CA PRO A 100 44.70 9.14 -6.65
C PRO A 100 45.03 10.39 -7.47
N PRO A 101 44.57 10.51 -8.73
CA PRO A 101 44.91 11.63 -9.60
C PRO A 101 44.61 13.02 -9.01
N GLY A 102 43.51 13.16 -8.27
CA GLY A 102 43.13 14.41 -7.62
C GLY A 102 44.11 14.81 -6.50
N GLU A 103 44.56 13.84 -5.70
CA GLU A 103 45.55 14.05 -4.64
C GLU A 103 46.93 14.38 -5.23
N LEU A 104 47.33 13.67 -6.29
CA LEU A 104 48.57 13.94 -7.01
C LEU A 104 48.57 15.36 -7.58
N LEU A 105 47.46 15.80 -8.22
CA LEU A 105 47.34 17.17 -8.73
C LEU A 105 47.38 18.20 -7.62
N ASP A 106 46.70 17.95 -6.51
CA ASP A 106 46.67 18.86 -5.37
C ASP A 106 48.09 19.07 -4.81
N HIS A 107 48.79 17.98 -4.50
CA HIS A 107 50.18 18.05 -4.05
C HIS A 107 51.11 18.65 -5.11
N ALA A 108 50.89 18.34 -6.39
CA ALA A 108 51.70 18.83 -7.49
C ALA A 108 51.55 20.35 -7.70
N LEU A 109 50.35 20.90 -7.56
CA LEU A 109 50.06 22.32 -7.79
C LEU A 109 50.35 23.21 -6.58
N HIS A 110 50.44 22.64 -5.38
CA HIS A 110 50.82 23.35 -4.15
C HIS A 110 52.34 23.51 -3.97
N ARG A 111 53.16 22.96 -4.87
CA ARG A 111 54.62 23.17 -4.88
C ARG A 111 54.95 24.65 -5.14
N THR A 112 55.95 25.18 -4.44
CA THR A 112 56.36 26.59 -4.54
C THR A 112 57.72 26.74 -5.21
N GLY A 113 57.96 27.92 -5.82
CA GLY A 113 59.26 28.24 -6.43
C GLY A 113 59.58 27.40 -7.67
N HIS A 114 60.84 26.97 -7.80
CA HIS A 114 61.32 26.25 -8.97
C HIS A 114 60.74 24.82 -9.09
N LEU A 115 60.39 24.20 -7.97
CA LEU A 115 59.81 22.85 -7.89
C LEU A 115 58.44 22.70 -8.56
N PHE A 116 57.74 23.82 -8.80
CA PHE A 116 56.45 23.82 -9.48
C PHE A 116 56.56 23.45 -10.97
N TYR A 117 57.64 23.88 -11.62
CA TYR A 117 57.87 23.65 -13.04
C TYR A 117 58.65 22.34 -13.31
N ASP A 118 59.17 21.73 -12.25
CA ASP A 118 59.94 20.50 -12.34
C ASP A 118 59.05 19.28 -12.59
N SER A 119 59.60 18.34 -13.38
CA SER A 119 58.97 17.04 -13.61
C SER A 119 58.81 16.27 -12.30
N LEU A 120 57.70 15.57 -12.15
CA LEU A 120 57.48 14.59 -11.09
C LEU A 120 58.11 13.27 -11.49
N ILE A 121 58.68 12.55 -10.53
CA ILE A 121 59.03 11.15 -10.73
C ILE A 121 57.86 10.30 -10.25
N LEU A 122 57.44 9.35 -11.08
CA LEU A 122 56.46 8.34 -10.75
C LEU A 122 57.17 7.04 -10.40
N THR A 123 56.73 6.39 -9.34
CA THR A 123 57.22 5.07 -8.91
C THR A 123 56.15 4.00 -8.92
N GLN A 124 56.58 2.76 -9.10
CA GLN A 124 55.79 1.56 -8.86
C GLN A 124 56.57 0.67 -7.88
N ASP A 125 56.00 0.39 -6.70
CA ASP A 125 56.62 -0.32 -5.59
C ASP A 125 57.99 0.28 -5.19
N GLY A 126 58.12 1.60 -5.30
CA GLY A 126 59.34 2.36 -5.03
C GLY A 126 60.42 2.32 -6.12
N ASN A 127 60.18 1.61 -7.23
CA ASN A 127 61.07 1.61 -8.40
C ASN A 127 60.60 2.67 -9.41
N TYR A 128 61.54 3.24 -10.17
CA TYR A 128 61.23 4.23 -11.19
C TYR A 128 60.26 3.66 -12.25
N TYR A 129 59.15 4.36 -12.46
CA TYR A 129 58.15 4.02 -13.47
C TYR A 129 58.19 4.98 -14.65
N GLY A 130 58.27 6.29 -14.37
CA GLY A 130 58.29 7.32 -15.40
C GLY A 130 58.38 8.72 -14.78
N VAL A 131 58.21 9.74 -15.61
CA VAL A 131 58.10 11.13 -15.15
C VAL A 131 56.83 11.78 -15.68
N MET A 132 56.33 12.79 -14.96
CA MET A 132 55.18 13.59 -15.38
C MET A 132 55.57 15.06 -15.40
N THR A 133 55.43 15.71 -16.55
CA THR A 133 55.75 17.15 -16.69
C THR A 133 54.57 18.01 -16.25
N LEU A 134 54.79 19.33 -16.09
CA LEU A 134 53.70 20.27 -15.87
C LEU A 134 52.63 20.22 -16.97
N GLN A 135 53.03 19.99 -18.22
CA GLN A 135 52.08 19.83 -19.33
C GLN A 135 51.18 18.61 -19.12
N ASP A 136 51.76 17.49 -18.69
CA ASP A 136 51.01 16.25 -18.44
C ASP A 136 50.07 16.40 -17.24
N LEU A 137 50.49 17.13 -16.20
CA LEU A 137 49.62 17.52 -15.07
C LEU A 137 48.43 18.38 -15.53
N MET A 138 48.65 19.34 -16.43
CA MET A 138 47.56 20.15 -16.99
C MET A 138 46.60 19.31 -17.87
N LEU A 139 47.11 18.31 -18.59
CA LEU A 139 46.29 17.36 -19.33
C LEU A 139 45.46 16.48 -18.40
N LEU A 140 46.08 15.96 -17.33
CA LEU A 140 45.42 15.17 -16.29
C LEU A 140 44.28 15.97 -15.62
N SER A 141 44.57 17.23 -15.24
CA SER A 141 43.57 18.14 -14.66
C SER A 141 42.37 18.38 -15.59
N ARG A 142 42.63 18.67 -16.87
CA ARG A 142 41.56 18.84 -17.87
C ARG A 142 40.73 17.57 -18.04
N LYS A 143 41.37 16.40 -18.05
CA LYS A 143 40.70 15.12 -18.20
C LYS A 143 39.76 14.86 -17.01
N LEU A 144 40.23 15.06 -15.79
CA LEU A 144 39.40 14.94 -14.58
C LEU A 144 38.22 15.92 -14.58
N GLN A 145 38.44 17.17 -15.00
CA GLN A 145 37.36 18.16 -15.11
C GLN A 145 36.31 17.74 -16.16
N GLN A 146 36.74 17.22 -17.31
CA GLN A 146 35.83 16.75 -18.35
C GLN A 146 34.99 15.55 -17.88
N GLU A 147 35.60 14.61 -17.16
CA GLU A 147 34.87 13.45 -16.63
C GLU A 147 33.90 13.84 -15.52
N ALA A 148 34.32 14.71 -14.60
CA ALA A 148 33.43 15.24 -13.55
C ALA A 148 32.23 15.98 -14.15
N GLU A 149 32.44 16.77 -15.21
CA GLU A 149 31.35 17.47 -15.91
C GLU A 149 30.42 16.49 -16.66
N ALA A 150 30.97 15.48 -17.32
CA ALA A 150 30.18 14.44 -17.98
C ALA A 150 29.32 13.64 -16.98
N GLU A 151 29.87 13.32 -15.80
CA GLU A 151 29.15 12.67 -14.72
C GLU A 151 28.04 13.57 -14.15
N ARG A 152 28.34 14.86 -13.94
CA ARG A 152 27.36 15.87 -13.52
C ARG A 152 26.20 15.96 -14.50
N GLN A 153 26.48 16.05 -15.80
CA GLN A 153 25.45 16.10 -16.84
C GLN A 153 24.59 14.84 -16.90
N ASN A 154 25.20 13.65 -16.78
CA ASN A 154 24.47 12.39 -16.75
C ASN A 154 23.54 12.30 -15.52
N THR A 155 24.03 12.74 -14.37
CA THR A 155 23.26 12.80 -13.13
C THR A 155 22.08 13.77 -13.27
N LEU A 156 22.30 14.97 -13.83
CA LEU A 156 21.23 15.94 -14.10
C LEU A 156 20.17 15.38 -15.05
N GLN A 157 20.57 14.76 -16.15
CA GLN A 157 19.63 14.17 -17.11
C GLN A 157 18.77 13.09 -16.44
N ARG A 158 19.37 12.24 -15.60
CA ARG A 158 18.65 11.24 -14.82
C ARG A 158 17.69 11.87 -13.83
N SER A 159 18.10 12.95 -13.15
CA SER A 159 17.24 13.68 -12.22
C SER A 159 16.03 14.29 -12.92
N VAL A 160 16.19 14.86 -14.11
CA VAL A 160 15.06 15.39 -14.91
C VAL A 160 14.05 14.29 -15.23
N THR A 161 14.51 13.15 -15.76
CA THR A 161 13.62 12.02 -16.07
C THR A 161 12.89 11.48 -14.83
N LEU A 162 13.58 11.38 -13.69
CA LEU A 162 12.95 10.95 -12.43
C LEU A 162 11.86 11.92 -11.97
N VAL A 163 12.09 13.23 -12.10
CA VAL A 163 11.12 14.27 -11.72
C VAL A 163 9.91 14.24 -12.66
N GLU A 164 10.10 14.02 -13.96
CA GLU A 164 8.99 13.82 -14.92
C GLU A 164 8.12 12.62 -14.55
N ASP A 165 8.75 11.49 -14.19
CA ASP A 165 8.03 10.27 -13.80
C ASP A 165 7.28 10.47 -12.47
N ILE A 166 7.88 11.16 -11.48
CA ILE A 166 7.18 11.59 -10.26
C ILE A 166 5.96 12.44 -10.63
N GLY A 167 6.08 13.37 -11.57
CA GLY A 167 4.97 14.20 -12.05
C GLY A 167 3.81 13.36 -12.58
N LYS A 168 4.09 12.35 -13.42
CA LYS A 168 3.07 11.42 -13.93
C LYS A 168 2.39 10.65 -12.80
N THR A 169 3.15 10.13 -11.83
CA THR A 169 2.59 9.40 -10.68
C THR A 169 1.71 10.30 -9.81
N VAL A 170 2.07 11.57 -9.62
CA VAL A 170 1.27 12.54 -8.86
C VAL A 170 -0.06 12.84 -9.57
N VAL A 171 -0.07 12.98 -10.90
CA VAL A 171 -1.30 13.15 -11.68
C VAL A 171 -2.22 11.93 -11.52
N GLN A 172 -1.67 10.72 -11.67
CA GLN A 172 -2.43 9.47 -11.46
C GLN A 172 -3.03 9.37 -10.05
N ALA A 173 -2.27 9.78 -9.02
CA ALA A 173 -2.75 9.82 -7.64
C ALA A 173 -3.88 10.85 -7.45
N SER A 174 -3.83 11.97 -8.18
CA SER A 174 -4.89 12.98 -8.18
C SER A 174 -6.18 12.44 -8.77
N GLU A 175 -6.11 11.84 -9.96
CA GLU A 175 -7.27 11.21 -10.63
C GLU A 175 -7.86 10.06 -9.80
N ALA A 176 -7.01 9.27 -9.11
CA ALA A 176 -7.47 8.24 -8.19
C ALA A 176 -8.20 8.83 -6.97
N SER A 177 -7.73 9.96 -6.44
CA SER A 177 -8.37 10.65 -5.32
C SER A 177 -9.74 11.24 -5.72
N GLU A 178 -9.86 11.79 -6.92
CA GLU A 178 -11.13 12.30 -7.46
C GLU A 178 -12.15 11.19 -7.66
N ARG A 179 -11.77 10.08 -8.30
CA ARG A 179 -12.66 8.91 -8.43
C ARG A 179 -13.09 8.36 -7.08
N SER A 180 -12.18 8.27 -6.11
CA SER A 180 -12.51 7.82 -4.75
C SER A 180 -13.53 8.74 -4.08
N LEU A 181 -13.45 10.06 -4.30
CA LEU A 181 -14.42 11.02 -3.80
C LEU A 181 -15.81 10.82 -4.44
N GLU A 182 -15.88 10.60 -5.75
CA GLU A 182 -17.14 10.31 -6.45
C GLU A 182 -17.80 9.01 -5.96
N GLU A 183 -17.01 7.93 -5.83
CA GLU A 183 -17.48 6.65 -5.29
C GLU A 183 -17.98 6.80 -3.85
N THR A 184 -17.26 7.56 -3.03
CA THR A 184 -17.64 7.83 -1.64
C THR A 184 -18.96 8.62 -1.55
N GLN A 185 -19.18 9.59 -2.44
CA GLN A 185 -20.46 10.29 -2.53
C GLN A 185 -21.61 9.37 -2.94
N GLN A 186 -21.36 8.43 -3.87
CA GLN A 186 -22.35 7.42 -4.23
C GLN A 186 -22.64 6.47 -3.06
N MET A 187 -21.61 5.99 -2.36
CA MET A 187 -21.77 5.17 -1.16
C MET A 187 -22.57 5.89 -0.08
N SER A 188 -22.33 7.19 0.13
CA SER A 188 -23.10 7.99 1.09
C SER A 188 -24.58 8.04 0.73
N ARG A 189 -24.92 8.20 -0.55
CA ARG A 189 -26.31 8.23 -1.02
C ARG A 189 -26.99 6.88 -0.80
N LEU A 190 -26.33 5.78 -1.17
CA LEU A 190 -26.84 4.42 -0.98
C LEU A 190 -27.01 4.08 0.50
N ALA A 191 -26.08 4.51 1.35
CA ALA A 191 -26.15 4.29 2.79
C ALA A 191 -27.35 5.00 3.43
N LEU A 192 -27.60 6.25 3.02
CA LEU A 192 -28.74 7.04 3.50
C LEU A 192 -30.06 6.47 3.00
N ALA A 193 -30.13 6.06 1.73
CA ALA A 193 -31.31 5.41 1.15
C ALA A 193 -31.62 4.08 1.86
N GLY A 194 -30.62 3.22 2.07
CA GLY A 194 -30.79 1.96 2.79
C GLY A 194 -31.26 2.17 4.24
N ARG A 195 -30.80 3.25 4.91
CA ARG A 195 -31.30 3.61 6.24
C ARG A 195 -32.78 4.04 6.21
N GLU A 196 -33.20 4.78 5.18
CA GLU A 196 -34.59 5.19 5.00
C GLU A 196 -35.50 3.99 4.73
N GLU A 197 -35.09 3.07 3.85
CA GLU A 197 -35.81 1.81 3.61
C GLU A 197 -35.99 0.98 4.89
N LEU A 198 -34.96 0.93 5.76
CA LEU A 198 -35.08 0.23 7.04
C LEU A 198 -36.06 0.89 8.02
N LEU A 199 -36.24 2.21 7.96
CA LEU A 199 -37.28 2.90 8.72
C LEU A 199 -38.67 2.49 8.24
N GLU A 200 -38.89 2.42 6.93
CA GLU A 200 -40.16 1.95 6.36
C GLU A 200 -40.45 0.49 6.74
N VAL A 201 -39.42 -0.37 6.70
CA VAL A 201 -39.53 -1.77 7.14
C VAL A 201 -39.88 -1.86 8.63
N THR A 202 -39.29 -1.00 9.47
CA THR A 202 -39.62 -0.93 10.91
C THR A 202 -41.09 -0.57 11.12
N GLU A 203 -41.62 0.40 10.37
CA GLU A 203 -43.03 0.73 10.42
C GLU A 203 -43.93 -0.41 9.93
N ALA A 204 -43.52 -1.13 8.88
CA ALA A 204 -44.23 -2.30 8.39
C ALA A 204 -44.32 -3.39 9.47
N PHE A 205 -43.22 -3.70 10.17
CA PHE A 205 -43.22 -4.63 11.30
C PHE A 205 -44.16 -4.18 12.43
N ASN A 206 -44.17 -2.89 12.76
CA ASN A 206 -45.10 -2.35 13.76
C ASN A 206 -46.57 -2.51 13.34
N ARG A 207 -46.89 -2.36 12.04
CA ARG A 207 -48.24 -2.64 11.52
C ARG A 207 -48.59 -4.11 11.63
N VAL A 208 -47.68 -5.01 11.23
CA VAL A 208 -47.91 -6.46 11.33
C VAL A 208 -48.10 -6.87 12.79
N LYS A 209 -47.28 -6.36 13.71
CA LYS A 209 -47.44 -6.61 15.15
C LYS A 209 -48.83 -6.25 15.66
N LYS A 210 -49.37 -5.08 15.27
CA LYS A 210 -50.75 -4.68 15.62
C LYS A 210 -51.81 -5.63 15.07
N VAL A 211 -51.66 -6.08 13.82
CA VAL A 211 -52.58 -7.04 13.18
C VAL A 211 -52.53 -8.38 13.91
N THR A 212 -51.34 -8.89 14.22
CA THR A 212 -51.15 -10.13 14.98
C THR A 212 -51.76 -10.02 16.38
N SER A 213 -51.57 -8.91 17.10
CA SER A 213 -52.23 -8.70 18.39
C SER A 213 -53.76 -8.67 18.28
N SER A 214 -54.30 -8.04 17.23
CA SER A 214 -55.75 -8.02 17.00
C SER A 214 -56.31 -9.41 16.70
N GLN A 215 -55.60 -10.20 15.89
CA GLN A 215 -56.00 -11.58 15.58
C GLN A 215 -55.95 -12.47 16.83
N GLN A 216 -55.02 -12.22 17.75
CA GLN A 216 -54.91 -12.97 19.00
C GLN A 216 -56.17 -12.76 19.86
N ASN A 217 -56.61 -11.50 19.98
CA ASN A 217 -57.87 -11.19 20.67
C ASN A 217 -59.08 -11.87 20.02
N GLN A 218 -59.13 -11.95 18.69
CA GLN A 218 -60.21 -12.64 17.98
C GLN A 218 -60.21 -14.15 18.23
N VAL A 219 -59.04 -14.77 18.34
CA VAL A 219 -58.89 -16.19 18.70
C VAL A 219 -59.38 -16.43 20.13
N ASP A 220 -59.06 -15.54 21.06
CA ASP A 220 -59.54 -15.61 22.45
C ASP A 220 -61.07 -15.48 22.54
N GLU A 221 -61.66 -14.55 21.79
CA GLU A 221 -63.12 -14.40 21.68
C GLU A 221 -63.79 -15.64 21.06
N LEU A 222 -63.21 -16.19 19.99
CA LEU A 222 -63.72 -17.42 19.36
C LEU A 222 -63.66 -18.63 20.30
N SER A 223 -62.58 -18.73 21.10
CA SER A 223 -62.44 -19.74 22.14
C SER A 223 -63.57 -19.63 23.18
N SER A 224 -63.83 -18.42 23.68
CA SER A 224 -64.91 -18.16 24.65
C SER A 224 -66.29 -18.50 24.07
N CYS A 225 -66.57 -18.04 22.84
CA CYS A 225 -67.84 -18.31 22.17
C CYS A 225 -68.05 -19.81 21.97
N SER A 226 -67.02 -20.54 21.55
CA SER A 226 -67.09 -21.99 21.35
C SER A 226 -67.36 -22.74 22.67
N GLN A 227 -66.77 -22.29 23.78
CA GLN A 227 -67.04 -22.85 25.11
C GLN A 227 -68.48 -22.59 25.58
N ASP A 228 -69.03 -21.41 25.30
CA ASP A 228 -70.42 -21.09 25.63
C ASP A 228 -71.41 -21.91 24.79
N ILE A 229 -71.15 -22.10 23.49
CA ILE A 229 -71.99 -22.98 22.64
C ILE A 229 -71.89 -24.43 23.15
N ALA A 230 -70.71 -24.90 23.56
CA ALA A 230 -70.55 -26.26 24.09
C ALA A 230 -71.38 -26.46 25.37
N ARG A 231 -71.45 -25.45 26.23
CA ARG A 231 -72.29 -25.46 27.43
C ARG A 231 -73.78 -25.53 27.07
N ILE A 232 -74.22 -24.77 26.06
CA ILE A 232 -75.60 -24.79 25.58
C ILE A 232 -75.95 -26.15 24.96
N ALA A 233 -75.07 -26.72 24.13
CA ALA A 233 -75.27 -28.03 23.52
C ALA A 233 -75.41 -29.14 24.58
N ALA A 234 -74.59 -29.09 25.64
CA ALA A 234 -74.71 -30.00 26.77
C ALA A 234 -76.06 -29.87 27.49
N GLN A 235 -76.54 -28.65 27.72
CA GLN A 235 -77.86 -28.42 28.32
C GLN A 235 -79.00 -28.93 27.42
N ILE A 236 -78.93 -28.74 26.10
CA ILE A 236 -79.94 -29.26 25.17
C ILE A 236 -79.94 -30.79 25.20
N ARG A 237 -78.77 -31.41 25.27
CA ARG A 237 -78.61 -32.86 25.38
C ARG A 237 -79.25 -33.40 26.67
N GLU A 238 -79.04 -32.72 27.80
CA GLU A 238 -79.69 -33.06 29.08
C GLU A 238 -81.22 -32.90 29.01
N LEU A 239 -81.71 -31.81 28.40
CA LEU A 239 -83.14 -31.59 28.20
C LEU A 239 -83.77 -32.67 27.31
N ALA A 240 -83.10 -33.03 26.22
CA ALA A 240 -83.53 -34.09 25.32
C ALA A 240 -83.58 -35.44 26.01
N GLU A 241 -82.61 -35.75 26.88
CA GLU A 241 -82.61 -36.96 27.69
C GLU A 241 -83.79 -37.00 28.68
N LEU A 242 -84.05 -35.90 29.39
CA LEU A 242 -85.19 -35.78 30.29
C LEU A 242 -86.54 -35.91 29.54
N SER A 243 -86.69 -35.21 28.42
CA SER A 243 -87.88 -35.33 27.56
C SER A 243 -88.07 -36.75 27.03
N GLY A 244 -86.98 -37.43 26.69
CA GLY A 244 -87.01 -38.83 26.26
C GLY A 244 -87.54 -39.77 27.35
N ILE A 245 -87.12 -39.56 28.61
CA ILE A 245 -87.62 -40.30 29.78
C ILE A 245 -89.09 -39.99 30.04
N LEU A 246 -89.50 -38.71 29.98
CA LEU A 246 -90.89 -38.30 30.17
C LEU A 246 -91.82 -38.90 29.10
N ALA A 247 -91.39 -38.88 27.83
CA ALA A 247 -92.13 -39.45 26.72
C ALA A 247 -92.25 -40.98 26.84
N LEU A 248 -91.19 -41.65 27.29
CA LEU A 248 -91.23 -43.09 27.57
C LEU A 248 -92.26 -43.40 28.67
N ASN A 249 -92.23 -42.65 29.78
CA ASN A 249 -93.20 -42.82 30.87
C ASN A 249 -94.64 -42.57 30.39
N ALA A 250 -94.86 -41.55 29.56
CA ALA A 250 -96.17 -41.26 28.97
C ALA A 250 -96.65 -42.37 28.02
N SER A 251 -95.75 -42.97 27.22
CA SER A 251 -96.07 -44.09 26.34
C SER A 251 -96.47 -45.35 27.11
N ILE A 252 -95.80 -45.63 28.23
CA ILE A 252 -96.15 -46.71 29.16
C ILE A 252 -97.54 -46.49 29.74
N GLU A 253 -97.83 -45.28 30.22
CA GLU A 253 -99.13 -44.98 30.84
C GLU A 253 -100.28 -44.96 29.79
N ALA A 254 -100.01 -44.50 28.58
CA ALA A 254 -100.95 -44.58 27.46
C ALA A 254 -101.25 -46.04 27.07
N SER A 255 -100.24 -46.92 27.08
CA SER A 255 -100.44 -48.36 26.87
C SER A 255 -101.29 -48.99 27.98
N ARG A 256 -101.13 -48.50 29.22
CA ARG A 256 -101.89 -48.96 30.40
C ARG A 256 -103.37 -48.55 30.35
N ALA A 257 -103.68 -47.41 29.73
CA ALA A 257 -105.06 -46.93 29.54
C ALA A 257 -105.83 -47.65 28.41
N GLY A 258 -105.20 -48.59 27.68
CA GLY A 258 -105.85 -49.41 26.65
C GLY A 258 -106.40 -48.58 25.48
N GLU A 259 -107.65 -48.86 25.06
CA GLU A 259 -108.29 -48.18 23.92
C GLU A 259 -108.47 -46.66 24.15
N HIS A 260 -108.54 -46.20 25.41
CA HIS A 260 -108.62 -44.77 25.72
C HIS A 260 -107.25 -44.05 25.62
N GLY A 261 -106.14 -44.80 25.66
CA GLY A 261 -104.77 -44.30 25.63
C GLY A 261 -104.13 -44.23 24.23
N ARG A 262 -104.61 -45.04 23.27
CA ARG A 262 -104.98 -44.50 21.95
C ARG A 262 -104.00 -43.54 21.26
N GLY A 263 -104.50 -42.30 21.12
CA GLY A 263 -103.78 -41.18 20.56
C GLY A 263 -102.68 -40.61 21.46
N PHE A 264 -102.76 -40.77 22.79
CA PHE A 264 -101.67 -40.37 23.69
C PHE A 264 -100.41 -41.21 23.48
N ALA A 265 -100.57 -42.50 23.16
CA ALA A 265 -99.43 -43.38 22.85
C ALA A 265 -98.68 -42.90 21.60
N VAL A 266 -99.40 -42.52 20.54
CA VAL A 266 -98.81 -42.00 19.29
C VAL A 266 -98.05 -40.70 19.54
N VAL A 267 -98.63 -39.78 20.31
CA VAL A 267 -97.97 -38.52 20.67
C VAL A 267 -96.71 -38.79 21.52
N ALA A 268 -96.80 -39.69 22.50
CA ALA A 268 -95.67 -40.02 23.36
C ALA A 268 -94.52 -40.68 22.58
N GLU A 269 -94.82 -41.56 21.64
CA GLU A 269 -93.81 -42.18 20.77
C GLU A 269 -93.12 -41.15 19.86
N GLU A 270 -93.88 -40.19 19.31
CA GLU A 270 -93.32 -39.11 18.49
C GLU A 270 -92.44 -38.15 19.31
N VAL A 271 -92.85 -37.79 20.54
CA VAL A 271 -92.01 -36.99 21.45
C VAL A 271 -90.73 -37.76 21.82
N HIS A 272 -90.81 -39.08 22.05
CA HIS A 272 -89.63 -39.89 22.33
C HIS A 272 -88.67 -39.93 21.14
N ARG A 273 -89.19 -40.05 19.92
CA ARG A 273 -88.42 -39.99 18.67
C ARG A 273 -87.70 -38.64 18.53
N LEU A 274 -88.41 -37.53 18.73
CA LEU A 274 -87.85 -36.17 18.66
C LEU A 274 -86.78 -35.94 19.74
N ALA A 275 -86.99 -36.45 20.95
CA ALA A 275 -86.01 -36.40 22.03
C ALA A 275 -84.70 -37.13 21.66
N LYS A 276 -84.80 -38.33 21.08
CA LYS A 276 -83.63 -39.09 20.62
C LYS A 276 -82.88 -38.37 19.49
N GLU A 277 -83.62 -37.81 18.53
CA GLU A 277 -83.07 -37.04 17.41
C GLU A 277 -82.37 -35.76 17.91
N THR A 278 -82.96 -35.06 18.87
CA THR A 278 -82.37 -33.87 19.51
C THR A 278 -81.09 -34.21 20.28
N LYS A 279 -81.07 -35.35 21.00
CA LYS A 279 -79.87 -35.84 21.70
C LYS A 279 -78.72 -36.12 20.73
N GLN A 280 -79.03 -36.75 19.58
CA GLN A 280 -78.05 -37.04 18.54
C GLN A 280 -77.50 -35.74 17.91
N LEU A 281 -78.36 -34.80 17.54
CA LEU A 281 -77.95 -33.51 16.99
C LEU A 281 -77.05 -32.73 17.95
N SER A 282 -77.38 -32.75 19.25
CA SER A 282 -76.55 -32.10 20.29
C SER A 282 -75.17 -32.73 20.40
N GLY A 283 -75.07 -34.07 20.28
CA GLY A 283 -73.78 -34.77 20.24
C GLY A 283 -72.92 -34.39 19.03
N ASN A 284 -73.53 -34.24 17.84
CA ASN A 284 -72.82 -33.79 16.64
C ASN A 284 -72.31 -32.34 16.79
N ILE A 285 -73.06 -31.47 17.48
CA ILE A 285 -72.63 -30.10 17.78
C ILE A 285 -71.38 -30.13 18.68
N GLU A 286 -71.36 -30.97 19.71
CA GLU A 286 -70.20 -31.12 20.61
C GLU A 286 -68.95 -31.60 19.87
N GLU A 287 -69.08 -32.63 19.03
CA GLU A 287 -67.95 -33.12 18.21
C GLU A 287 -67.40 -32.01 17.28
N THR A 288 -68.29 -31.19 16.71
CA THR A 288 -67.90 -30.05 15.88
C THR A 288 -67.14 -29.00 16.70
N LEU A 289 -67.60 -28.71 17.92
CA LEU A 289 -66.98 -27.73 18.81
C LEU A 289 -65.63 -28.20 19.36
N ASP A 290 -65.47 -29.50 19.63
CA ASP A 290 -64.18 -30.09 20.00
C ASP A 290 -63.15 -29.85 18.89
N ARG A 291 -63.54 -30.10 17.63
CA ARG A 291 -62.70 -29.82 16.46
C ARG A 291 -62.42 -28.32 16.27
N VAL A 292 -63.38 -27.44 16.54
CA VAL A 292 -63.14 -25.99 16.56
C VAL A 292 -62.14 -25.62 17.65
N GLY A 293 -62.24 -26.22 18.84
CA GLY A 293 -61.30 -26.01 19.94
C GLY A 293 -59.87 -26.44 19.61
N GLU A 294 -59.69 -27.55 18.89
CA GLU A 294 -58.37 -27.95 18.38
C GLU A 294 -57.80 -26.94 17.38
N LEU A 295 -58.61 -26.45 16.44
CA LEU A 295 -58.20 -25.44 15.47
C LEU A 295 -57.81 -24.12 16.16
N VAL A 296 -58.59 -23.67 17.15
CA VAL A 296 -58.28 -22.49 17.96
C VAL A 296 -56.93 -22.62 18.66
N LYS A 297 -56.64 -23.77 19.29
CA LYS A 297 -55.35 -24.03 19.94
C LYS A 297 -54.19 -24.02 18.94
N ALA A 298 -54.39 -24.62 17.76
CA ALA A 298 -53.38 -24.63 16.71
C ALA A 298 -53.11 -23.21 16.18
N THR A 299 -54.15 -22.40 16.00
CA THR A 299 -54.04 -20.99 15.62
C THR A 299 -53.31 -20.19 16.70
N ASP A 300 -53.69 -20.29 17.98
CA ASP A 300 -53.00 -19.61 19.09
C ASP A 300 -51.49 -19.91 19.11
N GLN A 301 -51.12 -21.19 18.97
CA GLN A 301 -49.71 -21.58 18.92
C GLN A 301 -48.98 -20.97 17.73
N SER A 302 -49.61 -20.97 16.53
CA SER A 302 -49.03 -20.35 15.33
C SER A 302 -48.86 -18.83 15.49
N MET A 303 -49.79 -18.18 16.16
CA MET A 303 -49.73 -16.75 16.46
C MET A 303 -48.62 -16.40 17.45
N ARG A 304 -48.42 -17.20 18.50
CA ARG A 304 -47.30 -17.04 19.44
C ARG A 304 -45.95 -17.16 18.74
N VAL A 305 -45.78 -18.17 17.88
CA VAL A 305 -44.57 -18.34 17.07
C VAL A 305 -44.35 -17.13 16.16
N THR A 306 -45.40 -16.70 15.45
CA THR A 306 -45.33 -15.51 14.58
C THR A 306 -44.93 -14.25 15.34
N SER A 307 -45.46 -14.05 16.55
CA SER A 307 -45.09 -12.91 17.39
C SER A 307 -43.61 -12.95 17.79
N GLY A 308 -43.08 -14.12 18.14
CA GLY A 308 -41.65 -14.29 18.46
C GLY A 308 -40.75 -13.99 17.26
N GLU A 309 -41.10 -14.50 16.08
CA GLU A 309 -40.38 -14.24 14.82
C GLU A 309 -40.40 -12.75 14.43
N LEU A 310 -41.51 -12.05 14.68
CA LEU A 310 -41.60 -10.60 14.46
C LEU A 310 -40.68 -9.80 15.39
N GLU A 311 -40.54 -10.19 16.65
CA GLU A 311 -39.64 -9.54 17.61
C GLU A 311 -38.16 -9.76 17.26
N LEU A 312 -37.81 -10.98 16.86
CA LEU A 312 -36.47 -11.30 16.34
C LEU A 312 -36.16 -10.50 15.07
N SER A 313 -37.11 -10.46 14.12
CA SER A 313 -36.96 -9.70 12.88
C SER A 313 -36.79 -8.20 13.14
N GLN A 314 -37.56 -7.64 14.08
CA GLN A 314 -37.42 -6.23 14.48
C GLN A 314 -36.03 -5.94 15.07
N THR A 315 -35.49 -6.86 15.86
CA THR A 315 -34.12 -6.76 16.39
C THR A 315 -33.08 -6.71 15.27
N HIS A 316 -33.22 -7.59 14.26
CA HIS A 316 -32.32 -7.60 13.10
C HIS A 316 -32.41 -6.31 12.27
N VAL A 317 -33.60 -5.76 12.09
CA VAL A 317 -33.79 -4.48 11.38
C VAL A 317 -33.10 -3.33 12.11
N VAL A 318 -33.20 -3.27 13.44
CA VAL A 318 -32.51 -2.25 14.24
C VAL A 318 -30.98 -2.39 14.10
N GLN A 319 -30.45 -3.61 14.19
CA GLN A 319 -29.02 -3.89 13.99
C GLN A 319 -28.54 -3.50 12.58
N ALA A 320 -29.36 -3.75 11.55
CA ALA A 320 -29.08 -3.31 10.20
C ALA A 320 -29.03 -1.78 10.13
N GLY A 321 -29.96 -1.09 10.80
CA GLY A 321 -29.99 0.38 10.89
C GLY A 321 -28.71 0.95 11.51
N ASP A 322 -28.24 0.35 12.61
CA ASP A 322 -26.97 0.72 13.26
C ASP A 322 -25.76 0.50 12.32
N THR A 323 -25.78 -0.61 11.58
CA THR A 323 -24.72 -0.94 10.60
C THR A 323 -24.65 0.11 9.48
N PHE A 324 -25.80 0.54 8.95
CA PHE A 324 -25.85 1.65 7.99
C PHE A 324 -25.39 2.97 8.62
N GLY A 325 -25.69 3.21 9.90
CA GLY A 325 -25.16 4.35 10.64
C GLY A 325 -23.63 4.38 10.69
N GLN A 326 -23.00 3.25 11.01
CA GLN A 326 -21.54 3.09 11.00
C GLN A 326 -20.97 3.24 9.58
N LEU A 327 -21.69 2.75 8.56
CA LEU A 327 -21.28 2.88 7.16
C LEU A 327 -21.25 4.35 6.73
N VAL A 328 -22.25 5.16 7.11
CA VAL A 328 -22.26 6.62 6.84
C VAL A 328 -21.07 7.30 7.50
N GLU A 329 -20.71 6.93 8.73
CA GLU A 329 -19.54 7.48 9.41
C GLU A 329 -18.23 7.09 8.71
N SER A 330 -18.10 5.83 8.31
CA SER A 330 -16.94 5.32 7.56
C SER A 330 -16.76 6.06 6.24
N VAL A 331 -17.85 6.23 5.48
CA VAL A 331 -17.89 7.00 4.23
C VAL A 331 -17.42 8.44 4.44
N ARG A 332 -17.88 9.13 5.49
CA ARG A 332 -17.41 10.49 5.83
C ARG A 332 -15.92 10.55 6.14
N ARG A 333 -15.37 9.50 6.76
CA ARG A 333 -13.93 9.41 7.05
C ARG A 333 -13.14 9.25 5.76
N THR A 334 -13.57 8.36 4.87
CA THR A 334 -12.96 8.18 3.55
C THR A 334 -13.04 9.45 2.71
N GLU A 335 -14.16 10.18 2.73
CA GLU A 335 -14.32 11.45 2.03
C GLU A 335 -13.29 12.49 2.51
N ARG A 336 -13.04 12.57 3.82
CA ARG A 336 -12.03 13.46 4.40
C ARG A 336 -10.63 13.09 3.91
N THR A 337 -10.25 11.82 4.00
CA THR A 337 -8.95 11.33 3.53
C THR A 337 -8.78 11.53 2.03
N GLY A 338 -9.82 11.34 1.23
CA GLY A 338 -9.82 11.62 -0.20
C GLY A 338 -9.56 13.11 -0.51
N ARG A 339 -10.18 14.03 0.25
CA ARG A 339 -9.90 15.48 0.13
C ARG A 339 -8.48 15.84 0.54
N GLU A 340 -7.97 15.27 1.63
CA GLU A 340 -6.60 15.48 2.08
C GLU A 340 -5.59 14.98 1.03
N SER A 341 -5.83 13.81 0.45
CA SER A 341 -5.04 13.24 -0.64
C SER A 341 -5.05 14.16 -1.87
N ALA A 342 -6.22 14.62 -2.32
CA ALA A 342 -6.33 15.55 -3.45
C ALA A 342 -5.60 16.89 -3.20
N SER A 343 -5.65 17.41 -1.96
CA SER A 343 -4.87 18.60 -1.60
C SER A 343 -3.36 18.33 -1.64
N ALA A 344 -2.93 17.17 -1.15
CA ALA A 344 -1.52 16.78 -1.15
C ALA A 344 -0.98 16.56 -2.57
N THR A 345 -1.76 15.97 -3.48
CA THR A 345 -1.34 15.79 -4.88
C THR A 345 -1.20 17.12 -5.61
N VAL A 346 -2.10 18.09 -5.36
CA VAL A 346 -1.97 19.45 -5.92
C VAL A 346 -0.69 20.15 -5.43
N GLN A 347 -0.33 19.98 -4.15
CA GLN A 347 0.91 20.54 -3.62
C GLN A 347 2.15 19.84 -4.20
N ALA A 348 2.12 18.50 -4.27
CA ALA A 348 3.19 17.72 -4.85
C ALA A 348 3.42 18.09 -6.33
N LEU A 349 2.35 18.32 -7.10
CA LEU A 349 2.47 18.71 -8.51
C LEU A 349 3.20 20.05 -8.67
N LYS A 350 2.85 21.05 -7.84
CA LYS A 350 3.56 22.34 -7.80
C LYS A 350 5.04 22.19 -7.43
N MET A 351 5.34 21.31 -6.49
CA MET A 351 6.72 21.03 -6.07
C MET A 351 7.51 20.39 -7.21
N THR A 352 6.93 19.39 -7.88
CA THR A 352 7.55 18.71 -9.02
C THR A 352 7.81 19.68 -10.17
N GLU A 353 6.87 20.56 -10.49
CA GLU A 353 7.07 21.61 -11.50
C GLU A 353 8.19 22.57 -11.13
N MET A 354 8.31 22.94 -9.85
CA MET A 354 9.38 23.82 -9.36
C MET A 354 10.74 23.14 -9.48
N VAL A 355 10.88 21.90 -9.00
CA VAL A 355 12.12 21.12 -9.10
C VAL A 355 12.50 20.90 -10.56
N ASN A 356 11.53 20.60 -11.43
CA ASN A 356 11.81 20.42 -12.86
C ASN A 356 12.36 21.70 -13.50
N LYS A 357 11.81 22.88 -13.14
CA LYS A 357 12.33 24.18 -13.58
C LYS A 357 13.74 24.46 -13.07
N GLU A 358 14.05 24.10 -11.83
CA GLU A 358 15.41 24.26 -11.27
C GLU A 358 16.42 23.33 -11.95
N LEU A 359 16.06 22.06 -12.17
CA LEU A 359 16.94 21.10 -12.84
C LEU A 359 17.20 21.47 -14.31
N THR A 360 16.18 21.94 -15.02
CA THR A 360 16.35 22.42 -16.40
C THR A 360 17.15 23.72 -16.49
N ALA A 361 17.24 24.51 -15.41
CA ALA A 361 18.13 25.67 -15.35
C ALA A 361 19.60 25.31 -15.02
N LEU A 362 19.84 24.12 -14.46
CA LEU A 362 21.18 23.61 -14.12
C LEU A 362 21.80 22.73 -15.21
N SER A 363 20.96 22.21 -16.10
CA SER A 363 21.33 21.55 -17.37
C SER A 363 21.78 22.58 -18.40
#